data_AF-A0A242MGF2-F1
#
_entry.id   AF-A0A242MGF2-F1
#
_cell.length_a   1.000
_cell.length_b   1.000
_cell.length_c   1.000
_cell.angle_alpha   90.00
_cell.angle_beta   90.00
_cell.angle_gamma   90.00
#
_symmetry.space_group_name_H-M   'P 1'
#
loop_
_entity.id
_entity.type
_entity.pdbx_description
1 polymer ?
#
loop_
_entity_poly.entity_id
_entity_poly.type
_entity_poly.pdbx_seq_one_letter_code
_entity_poly.pdbx_strand_id
1 'polypeptide(L)'
;MEAFDATIEEQPSGYRFQILGDPLSDQFVLLGKLIEKMRRLLAVAHVREGDFGLQIVDETVRGRIESDGGEHSLGPCVVIDGRRVEWDELGRMLMPFEGWQFKLEVRDPSEEI
;
A
#
# COMPACT_ATOMS: atom_id res chain seq x y z
N MET A 1 -31.70 -14.35 12.11
CA MET A 1 -30.52 -14.24 11.25
C MET A 1 -30.36 -12.76 10.99
N GLU A 2 -29.70 -12.06 11.91
CA GLU A 2 -29.57 -10.61 11.89
C GLU A 2 -28.41 -10.24 10.95
N ALA A 3 -28.74 -9.40 9.97
CA ALA A 3 -27.77 -8.77 9.08
C ALA A 3 -26.92 -7.81 9.91
N PHE A 4 -25.60 -7.97 9.83
CA PHE A 4 -24.66 -7.03 10.43
C PHE A 4 -24.73 -5.71 9.67
N ASP A 5 -25.20 -4.68 10.37
CA ASP A 5 -25.16 -3.29 9.90
C ASP A 5 -23.70 -2.81 9.93
N ALA A 6 -23.12 -2.59 8.76
CA ALA A 6 -21.76 -2.09 8.62
C ALA A 6 -21.75 -0.57 8.84
N THR A 7 -21.90 -0.13 10.10
CA THR A 7 -21.54 1.23 10.52
C THR A 7 -20.13 1.23 11.10
N ILE A 8 -19.14 1.18 10.21
CA ILE A 8 -17.80 1.71 10.47
C ILE A 8 -17.39 2.47 9.20
N GLU A 9 -17.60 3.78 9.19
CA GLU A 9 -16.94 4.73 8.26
C GLU A 9 -15.43 4.84 8.58
N GLU A 10 -14.74 3.71 8.68
CA GLU A 10 -13.28 3.63 8.78
C GLU A 10 -12.81 2.39 7.99
N GLN A 11 -12.49 2.54 6.70
CA GLN A 11 -11.83 1.49 5.91
C GLN A 11 -10.88 2.10 4.86
N PRO A 12 -9.67 1.56 4.61
CA PRO A 12 -8.81 0.75 5.48
C PRO A 12 -7.37 1.33 5.49
N SER A 13 -6.98 2.01 6.56
CA SER A 13 -5.54 2.19 6.84
C SER A 13 -4.96 0.83 7.27
N GLY A 14 -3.74 0.52 6.82
CA GLY A 14 -3.03 -0.69 7.22
C GLY A 14 -2.48 -1.54 6.07
N TYR A 15 -1.74 -2.57 6.47
CA TYR A 15 -1.12 -3.52 5.55
C TYR A 15 -2.15 -4.50 4.98
N ARG A 16 -2.07 -4.73 3.66
CA ARG A 16 -2.86 -5.76 2.97
C ARG A 16 -1.91 -6.61 2.14
N PHE A 17 -2.01 -7.92 2.31
CA PHE A 17 -1.22 -8.89 1.56
C PHE A 17 -2.14 -9.97 1.01
N GLN A 18 -1.90 -10.35 -0.24
CA GLN A 18 -2.61 -11.45 -0.89
C GLN A 18 -1.64 -12.25 -1.77
N ILE A 19 -2.02 -13.50 -2.01
CA ILE A 19 -1.37 -14.40 -2.96
C ILE A 19 -2.44 -15.08 -3.80
N LEU A 20 -2.13 -15.38 -5.06
CA LEU A 20 -2.96 -16.23 -5.90
C LEU A 20 -2.33 -17.62 -5.94
N GLY A 21 -3.07 -18.62 -5.45
CA GLY A 21 -2.64 -20.01 -5.42
C GLY A 21 -3.36 -20.85 -6.47
N ASP A 22 -2.74 -21.96 -6.90
CA ASP A 22 -3.45 -22.98 -7.65
C ASP A 22 -4.53 -23.62 -6.75
N PRO A 23 -5.77 -23.82 -7.24
CA PRO A 23 -6.87 -24.37 -6.44
C PRO A 23 -6.60 -25.75 -5.80
N LEU A 24 -5.68 -26.52 -6.37
CA LEU A 24 -5.28 -27.86 -5.89
C LEU A 24 -4.07 -27.80 -4.94
N SER A 25 -3.50 -26.62 -4.71
CA SER A 25 -2.39 -26.45 -3.77
C SER A 25 -2.82 -26.69 -2.33
N ASP A 26 -1.91 -27.23 -1.54
CA ASP A 26 -2.07 -27.34 -0.09
C ASP A 26 -2.19 -25.94 0.54
N GLN A 27 -3.24 -25.74 1.35
CA GLN A 27 -3.55 -24.45 1.97
C GLN A 27 -2.47 -24.00 2.97
N PHE A 28 -1.78 -24.92 3.64
CA PHE A 28 -0.68 -24.58 4.54
C PHE A 28 0.55 -24.12 3.76
N VAL A 29 0.77 -24.66 2.56
CA VAL A 29 1.82 -24.16 1.66
C VAL A 29 1.51 -22.74 1.20
N LEU A 30 0.25 -22.45 0.85
CA LEU A 30 -0.19 -21.09 0.51
C LEU A 30 -0.04 -20.14 1.71
N LEU A 31 -0.46 -20.55 2.90
CA LEU A 31 -0.29 -19.75 4.13
C LEU A 31 1.19 -19.46 4.41
N GLY A 32 2.07 -20.45 4.28
CA GLY A 32 3.51 -20.26 4.43
C GLY A 32 4.06 -19.22 3.46
N LYS A 33 3.67 -19.28 2.17
CA LYS A 33 4.05 -18.28 1.17
C LYS A 33 3.55 -16.88 1.53
N LEU A 34 2.32 -16.77 2.03
CA LEU A 34 1.76 -15.48 2.46
C LEU A 34 2.56 -14.90 3.64
N ILE A 35 2.86 -15.69 4.67
CA ILE A 35 3.65 -15.24 5.83
C ILE A 35 5.04 -14.77 5.40
N GLU A 36 5.68 -15.51 4.49
CA GLU A 36 6.99 -15.12 3.96
C GLU A 36 6.94 -13.84 3.14
N LYS A 37 5.89 -13.63 2.33
CA LYS A 37 5.63 -12.36 1.64
C LYS A 37 5.44 -11.20 2.62
N MET A 38 4.65 -11.41 3.69
CA MET A 38 4.45 -10.41 4.74
C MET A 38 5.77 -10.02 5.40
N ARG A 39 6.59 -10.99 5.81
CA ARG A 39 7.88 -10.74 6.47
C ARG A 39 8.82 -9.91 5.61
N ARG A 40 8.93 -10.23 4.32
CA ARG A 40 9.79 -9.49 3.38
C ARG A 40 9.32 -8.06 3.17
N LEU A 41 8.02 -7.88 2.93
CA LEU A 41 7.46 -6.56 2.65
C LEU A 41 7.40 -5.65 3.89
N LEU A 42 7.29 -6.23 5.09
CA LEU A 42 7.34 -5.47 6.35
C LEU A 42 8.77 -5.13 6.81
N ALA A 43 9.79 -5.74 6.22
CA ALA A 43 11.19 -5.52 6.61
C ALA A 43 11.77 -4.21 6.06
N VAL A 44 11.12 -3.61 5.05
CA VAL A 44 11.56 -2.37 4.40
C VAL A 44 10.54 -1.28 4.69
N ALA A 45 10.99 -0.18 5.29
CA ALA A 45 10.19 1.02 5.45
C ALA A 45 10.50 1.98 4.29
N HIS A 46 9.46 2.42 3.60
CA HIS A 46 9.54 3.37 2.50
C HIS A 46 9.33 4.82 2.96
N VAL A 47 8.63 5.03 4.08
CA VAL A 47 8.30 6.37 4.59
C VAL A 47 8.60 6.51 6.07
N ARG A 48 8.93 7.74 6.48
CA ARG A 48 9.15 8.13 7.88
C ARG A 48 8.58 9.50 8.16
N GLU A 49 8.29 9.75 9.44
CA GLU A 49 8.03 11.11 9.91
C GLU A 49 9.34 11.90 9.94
N GLY A 50 9.36 13.06 9.30
CA GLY A 50 10.44 14.04 9.35
C GLY A 50 9.93 15.41 9.76
N ASP A 51 10.82 16.40 9.71
CA ASP A 51 10.52 17.78 10.15
C ASP A 51 9.40 18.47 9.35
N PHE A 52 9.10 17.96 8.15
CA PHE A 52 8.08 18.49 7.25
C PHE A 52 6.91 17.52 7.03
N GLY A 53 6.72 16.55 7.93
CA GLY A 53 5.71 15.50 7.82
C GLY A 53 6.26 14.21 7.20
N LEU A 54 5.39 13.43 6.57
CA LEU A 54 5.76 12.16 5.96
C LEU A 54 6.74 12.36 4.80
N GLN A 55 7.83 11.59 4.79
CA GLN A 55 8.92 11.71 3.81
C GLN A 55 9.35 10.33 3.32
N ILE A 56 9.79 10.26 2.06
CA ILE A 56 10.41 9.06 1.50
C ILE A 56 11.79 8.87 2.15
N VAL A 57 12.10 7.64 2.56
CA VAL A 57 13.38 7.31 3.22
C VAL A 57 14.53 7.23 2.21
N ASP A 58 14.33 6.52 1.10
CA ASP A 58 15.34 6.22 0.07
C ASP A 58 14.84 6.65 -1.33
N GLU A 59 15.25 6.00 -2.42
CA GLU A 59 14.77 6.28 -3.79
C GLU A 59 13.64 5.35 -4.25
N THR A 60 13.23 4.39 -3.42
CA THR A 60 12.17 3.42 -3.76
C THR A 60 11.01 3.53 -2.79
N VAL A 61 9.80 3.72 -3.33
CA VAL A 61 8.54 3.64 -2.59
C VAL A 61 7.68 2.54 -3.18
N ARG A 62 7.15 1.69 -2.32
CA ARG A 62 6.17 0.67 -2.70
C ARG A 62 4.93 0.85 -1.84
N GLY A 63 3.78 0.67 -2.47
CA GLY A 63 2.51 0.84 -1.82
C GLY A 63 1.39 0.28 -2.66
N ARG A 64 0.17 0.49 -2.17
CA ARG A 64 -1.05 0.04 -2.83
C ARG A 64 -1.88 1.25 -3.23
N ILE A 65 -2.27 1.32 -4.49
CA ILE A 65 -3.23 2.32 -4.95
C ILE A 65 -4.62 1.91 -4.47
N GLU A 66 -5.35 2.85 -3.87
CA GLU A 66 -6.71 2.69 -3.38
C GLU A 66 -7.59 3.81 -3.97
N SER A 67 -8.89 3.53 -4.09
CA SER A 67 -9.83 4.60 -4.45
C SER A 67 -10.04 5.47 -3.22
N ASP A 68 -9.92 6.77 -3.41
CA ASP A 68 -10.62 7.69 -2.54
C ASP A 68 -12.15 7.42 -2.71
N GLY A 69 -12.91 7.50 -1.62
CA GLY A 69 -14.35 7.29 -1.63
C GLY A 69 -15.13 8.61 -1.59
N GLY A 70 -14.46 9.76 -1.68
CA GLY A 70 -15.06 11.08 -1.55
C GLY A 70 -15.37 11.69 -2.91
N GLU A 71 -16.52 12.36 -3.03
CA GLU A 71 -16.96 13.05 -4.26
C GLU A 71 -16.03 14.19 -4.73
N HIS A 72 -14.92 14.46 -4.02
CA HIS A 72 -14.08 15.64 -4.22
C HIS A 72 -12.58 15.37 -4.34
N SER A 73 -12.10 14.11 -4.32
CA SER A 73 -10.69 13.91 -4.63
C SER A 73 -10.42 14.04 -6.13
N LEU A 74 -9.23 14.54 -6.42
CA LEU A 74 -8.72 14.72 -7.77
C LEU A 74 -7.85 13.53 -8.21
N GLY A 75 -7.77 12.45 -7.43
CA GLY A 75 -6.88 11.33 -7.71
C GLY A 75 -6.96 10.20 -6.68
N PRO A 76 -6.33 9.05 -6.96
CA PRO A 76 -6.36 7.92 -6.03
C PRO A 76 -5.62 8.26 -4.73
N CYS A 77 -5.99 7.61 -3.64
CA CYS A 77 -5.12 7.57 -2.47
C CYS A 77 -4.15 6.39 -2.59
N VAL A 78 -3.00 6.46 -1.91
CA VAL A 78 -2.06 5.34 -1.83
C VAL A 78 -1.85 4.94 -0.38
N VAL A 79 -1.58 3.66 -0.16
CA VAL A 79 -1.21 3.12 1.14
C VAL A 79 0.24 2.68 1.09
N ILE A 80 1.10 3.38 1.82
CA ILE A 80 2.56 3.13 1.91
C ILE A 80 2.89 2.82 3.36
N ASP A 81 3.56 1.70 3.63
CA ASP A 81 3.85 1.21 4.99
C ASP A 81 2.62 1.17 5.91
N GLY A 82 1.46 0.84 5.33
CA GLY A 82 0.17 0.80 6.02
C GLY A 82 -0.44 2.18 6.32
N ARG A 83 0.21 3.28 5.92
CA ARG A 83 -0.29 4.65 6.08
C ARG A 83 -0.99 5.09 4.81
N ARG A 84 -2.19 5.65 4.94
CA ARG A 84 -2.89 6.30 3.84
C ARG A 84 -2.22 7.64 3.56
N VAL A 85 -1.92 7.89 2.29
CA VAL A 85 -1.27 9.08 1.77
C VAL A 85 -2.11 9.55 0.59
N GLU A 86 -2.57 10.80 0.66
CA GLU A 86 -3.32 11.39 -0.45
C GLU A 86 -2.38 11.71 -1.62
N TRP A 87 -2.91 11.74 -2.85
CA TRP A 87 -2.06 11.92 -4.04
C TRP A 87 -1.23 13.20 -4.00
N ASP A 88 -1.81 14.30 -3.51
CA ASP A 88 -1.13 15.59 -3.36
C ASP A 88 -0.03 15.57 -2.29
N GLU A 89 -0.15 14.70 -1.30
CA GLU A 89 0.87 14.49 -0.28
C GLU A 89 2.04 13.69 -0.87
N LEU A 90 1.75 12.63 -1.63
CA LEU A 90 2.77 11.89 -2.38
C LEU A 90 3.53 12.82 -3.35
N GLY A 91 2.83 13.72 -4.04
CA GLY A 91 3.45 14.73 -4.91
C GLY A 91 4.40 15.67 -4.14
N ARG A 92 4.04 16.08 -2.93
CA ARG A 92 4.91 16.87 -2.05
C ARG A 92 6.15 16.10 -1.60
N MET A 93 5.99 14.81 -1.29
CA MET A 93 7.09 13.93 -0.90
C MET A 93 8.13 13.74 -2.02
N LEU A 94 7.74 13.94 -3.29
CA LEU A 94 8.62 13.85 -4.45
C LEU A 94 9.42 15.13 -4.72
N MET A 95 9.10 16.27 -4.10
CA MET A 95 9.79 17.55 -4.31
C MET A 95 11.33 17.48 -4.13
N PRO A 96 11.90 16.71 -3.18
CA PRO A 96 13.35 16.59 -3.04
C PRO A 96 14.06 15.95 -4.24
N PHE A 97 13.34 15.26 -5.13
CA PHE A 97 13.88 14.56 -6.30
C PHE A 97 13.80 15.38 -7.59
N GLU A 98 13.75 16.71 -7.50
CA GLU A 98 13.73 17.60 -8.66
C GLU A 98 14.89 17.32 -9.63
N GLY A 99 14.59 17.09 -10.91
CA GLY A 99 15.57 16.77 -11.95
C GLY A 99 15.93 15.29 -12.08
N TRP A 100 15.37 14.41 -11.25
CA TRP A 100 15.64 12.97 -11.30
C TRP A 100 14.74 12.28 -12.32
N GLN A 101 15.17 11.10 -12.78
CA GLN A 101 14.33 10.21 -13.59
C GLN A 101 13.50 9.32 -12.66
N PHE A 102 12.24 9.06 -13.00
CA PHE A 102 11.36 8.20 -12.21
C PHE A 102 10.72 7.09 -13.07
N LYS A 103 10.35 5.98 -12.42
CA LYS A 103 9.59 4.88 -13.00
C LYS A 103 8.43 4.53 -12.08
N LEU A 104 7.21 4.47 -12.64
CA LEU A 104 6.05 3.93 -11.95
C LEU A 104 5.76 2.52 -12.49
N GLU A 105 5.60 1.56 -11.60
CA GLU A 105 5.27 0.17 -11.93
C GLU A 105 4.02 -0.26 -11.16
N VAL A 106 3.01 -0.77 -11.88
CA VAL A 106 1.75 -1.26 -11.33
C VAL A 106 1.64 -2.75 -11.62
N ARG A 107 1.34 -3.54 -10.59
CA ARG A 107 1.23 -5.01 -10.65
C ARG A 107 -0.08 -5.49 -10.03
N ASP A 108 -0.46 -6.73 -10.33
CA ASP A 108 -1.57 -7.37 -9.63
C ASP A 108 -1.23 -7.51 -8.15
N PRO A 109 -2.15 -7.31 -7.19
CA PRO A 109 -1.79 -7.33 -5.78
C PRO A 109 -1.33 -8.72 -5.27
N SER A 110 -1.55 -9.80 -6.03
CA SER A 110 -0.98 -11.12 -5.76
C SER A 110 0.52 -11.21 -6.08
N GLU A 111 1.04 -10.37 -6.98
CA GLU A 111 2.45 -10.29 -7.34
C GLU A 111 3.27 -9.57 -6.25
N GLU A 112 4.60 -9.74 -6.27
CA GLU A 112 5.54 -9.09 -5.35
C GLU A 112 6.29 -7.99 -6.10
N ILE A 113 6.42 -6.80 -5.49
CA ILE A 113 7.16 -5.63 -6.01
C ILE A 113 8.35 -5.36 -5.11
#